data_AF-A0A816CLG5-F1
#
_entry.id   AF-A0A816CLG5-F1
#
_cell.length_a   1.000
_cell.length_b   1.000
_cell.length_c   1.000
_cell.angle_alpha   90.00
_cell.angle_beta   90.00
_cell.angle_gamma   90.00
#
_symmetry.space_group_name_H-M   'P 1'
#
loop_
_entity.id
_entity.type
_entity.pdbx_description
1 polymer ?
#
loop_
_entity_poly.entity_id
_entity_poly.type
_entity_poly.pdbx_seq_one_letter_code
_entity_poly.pdbx_strand_id
1 'polypeptide(L)'
;MGDKNKFYHEVQLQLTADNHPQLRVLKDRIERQLDKAEKLYEVLLKQTSDQSARANYNHQLGYLKRQQDDRKMALKYRGRTLEISEKTFVRITLIWLYFVQHRHGVSQHGRVFESPQLFGTDSGHWTAWSTD
;
A
#
# COMPACT_ATOMS: atom_id res chain seq x y z
N MET A 1 38.03 -5.28 -34.44
CA MET A 1 37.15 -5.27 -33.26
C MET A 1 35.89 -4.51 -33.63
N GLY A 2 34.81 -5.23 -33.98
CA GLY A 2 33.54 -4.62 -34.35
C GLY A 2 32.86 -4.01 -33.13
N ASP A 3 32.37 -2.79 -33.31
CA ASP A 3 31.84 -1.91 -32.27
C ASP A 3 30.59 -2.54 -31.64
N LYS A 4 30.77 -3.25 -30.51
CA LYS A 4 29.68 -3.94 -29.80
C LYS A 4 28.55 -2.98 -29.45
N ASN A 5 28.86 -1.69 -29.27
CA ASN A 5 27.89 -0.62 -29.02
C ASN A 5 26.91 -0.42 -30.16
N LYS A 6 27.33 -0.61 -31.42
CA LYS A 6 26.45 -0.50 -32.58
C LYS A 6 25.41 -1.63 -32.58
N PHE A 7 25.83 -2.85 -32.25
CA PHE A 7 24.95 -4.02 -32.17
C PHE A 7 23.91 -3.88 -31.05
N TYR A 8 24.30 -3.39 -29.87
CA TYR A 8 23.36 -3.15 -28.77
C TYR A 8 22.33 -2.06 -29.12
N HIS A 9 22.75 -0.97 -29.76
CA HIS A 9 21.82 0.08 -30.22
C HIS A 9 20.86 -0.42 -31.31
N GLU A 10 21.34 -1.25 -32.23
CA GLU A 10 20.54 -1.77 -33.35
C GLU A 10 19.53 -2.84 -32.88
N VAL A 11 19.89 -3.67 -31.91
CA VAL A 11 18.97 -4.61 -31.24
C VAL A 11 17.93 -3.87 -30.40
N GLN A 12 18.29 -2.77 -29.73
CA GLN A 12 17.33 -1.94 -29.00
C GLN A 12 16.32 -1.24 -29.93
N LEU A 13 16.74 -0.81 -31.12
CA LEU A 13 15.84 -0.26 -32.13
C LEU A 13 14.85 -1.30 -32.66
N GLN A 14 15.21 -2.59 -32.71
CA GLN A 14 14.31 -3.66 -33.19
C GLN A 14 13.30 -4.15 -32.13
N LEU A 15 13.58 -3.94 -30.84
CA LEU A 15 12.74 -4.40 -29.72
C LEU A 15 11.82 -3.31 -29.15
N THR A 16 11.61 -2.21 -29.87
CA THR A 16 10.60 -1.22 -29.47
C THR A 16 9.20 -1.75 -29.82
N ALA A 17 8.22 -1.47 -28.95
CA ALA A 17 6.82 -1.87 -29.17
C ALA A 17 6.24 -1.34 -30.49
N ASP A 18 6.88 -0.33 -31.08
CA ASP A 18 6.48 0.34 -32.30
C ASP A 18 6.84 -0.45 -33.57
N ASN A 19 7.85 -1.34 -33.49
CA ASN A 19 8.39 -2.08 -34.64
C ASN A 19 7.84 -3.52 -34.78
N HIS A 20 7.05 -4.01 -33.83
CA HIS A 20 6.42 -5.34 -33.90
C HIS A 20 4.93 -5.30 -33.53
N PRO A 21 4.01 -5.66 -34.44
CA PRO A 21 2.57 -5.46 -34.24
C PRO A 21 2.00 -6.20 -33.02
N GLN A 22 2.56 -7.36 -32.66
CA GLN A 22 2.14 -8.10 -31.47
C GLN A 22 2.57 -7.39 -30.17
N LEU A 23 3.73 -6.74 -30.16
CA LEU A 23 4.22 -5.99 -28.99
C LEU A 23 3.40 -4.71 -28.80
N ARG A 24 2.99 -4.05 -29.89
CA ARG A 24 2.06 -2.91 -29.84
C ARG A 24 0.73 -3.29 -29.20
N VAL A 25 0.11 -4.37 -29.68
CA VAL A 25 -1.17 -4.87 -29.13
C VAL A 25 -1.03 -5.23 -27.65
N LEU A 26 0.10 -5.84 -27.26
CA LEU A 26 0.37 -6.18 -25.87
C LEU A 26 0.54 -4.93 -25.00
N LYS A 27 1.31 -3.94 -25.47
CA LYS A 27 1.49 -2.64 -24.81
C LYS A 27 0.16 -1.94 -24.62
N ASP A 28 -0.65 -1.81 -25.67
CA ASP A 28 -1.99 -1.21 -25.61
C ASP A 28 -2.91 -1.96 -24.62
N ARG A 29 -2.77 -3.29 -24.53
CA ARG A 29 -3.53 -4.10 -23.57
C ARG A 29 -3.06 -3.81 -22.14
N ILE A 30 -1.76 -3.71 -21.90
CA ILE A 30 -1.19 -3.40 -20.58
C ILE A 30 -1.62 -2.01 -20.13
N GLU A 31 -1.46 -0.99 -20.98
CA GLU A 31 -1.85 0.40 -20.67
C GLU A 31 -3.33 0.49 -20.29
N ARG A 32 -4.21 -0.16 -21.07
CA ARG A 32 -5.65 -0.22 -20.74
C ARG A 32 -5.96 -0.90 -19.40
N GLN A 33 -5.17 -1.89 -18.98
CA GLN A 33 -5.36 -2.54 -17.68
C GLN A 33 -4.86 -1.64 -16.54
N LEU A 34 -3.76 -0.92 -16.75
CA LEU A 34 -3.27 0.07 -15.78
C LEU A 34 -4.30 1.18 -15.55
N ASP A 35 -4.92 1.69 -16.61
CA ASP A 35 -5.97 2.73 -16.50
C ASP A 35 -7.21 2.25 -15.73
N LYS A 36 -7.61 0.99 -15.94
CA LYS A 36 -8.72 0.38 -15.21
C LYS A 36 -8.38 0.21 -13.72
N ALA A 37 -7.18 -0.27 -13.43
CA ALA A 37 -6.71 -0.44 -12.06
C ALA A 37 -6.62 0.91 -11.33
N GLU A 38 -6.12 1.94 -12.02
CA GLU A 38 -6.04 3.31 -11.47
C GLU A 38 -7.43 3.81 -11.08
N LYS A 39 -8.40 3.78 -12.00
CA LYS A 39 -9.78 4.22 -11.73
C LYS A 39 -10.42 3.44 -10.57
N LEU A 40 -10.19 2.13 -10.50
CA LEU A 40 -10.71 1.30 -9.41
C LEU A 40 -10.17 1.78 -8.06
N TYR A 41 -8.85 1.94 -7.94
CA TYR A 41 -8.24 2.39 -6.68
C TYR A 41 -8.62 3.83 -6.32
N GLU A 42 -8.83 4.71 -7.29
CA GLU A 42 -9.35 6.06 -7.03
C GLU A 42 -10.76 6.06 -6.46
N VAL A 43 -11.65 5.20 -6.97
CA VAL A 43 -13.01 5.02 -6.44
C VAL A 43 -12.96 4.46 -5.02
N LEU A 44 -12.19 3.38 -4.82
CA LEU A 44 -12.02 2.76 -3.50
C LEU A 44 -11.48 3.77 -2.48
N LEU A 45 -10.47 4.57 -2.86
CA LEU A 45 -9.88 5.59 -2.01
C LEU A 45 -10.87 6.68 -1.58
N LYS A 46 -11.83 7.03 -2.45
CA LYS A 46 -12.89 8.01 -2.14
C LYS A 46 -13.96 7.44 -1.21
N GLN A 47 -14.27 6.15 -1.34
CA GLN A 47 -15.33 5.49 -0.57
C GLN A 47 -14.88 5.04 0.82
N THR A 48 -13.60 4.76 1.02
CA THR A 48 -13.10 4.25 2.31
C THR A 48 -12.89 5.35 3.35
N SER A 49 -13.35 5.10 4.57
CA SER A 49 -13.03 5.87 5.78
C SER A 49 -11.85 5.27 6.56
N ASP A 50 -11.50 4.00 6.32
CA ASP A 50 -10.44 3.29 7.02
C ASP A 50 -9.06 3.78 6.59
N GLN A 51 -8.25 4.21 7.57
CA GLN A 51 -6.94 4.79 7.28
C GLN A 51 -5.94 3.75 6.74
N SER A 52 -6.03 2.50 7.20
CA SER A 52 -5.13 1.44 6.73
C SER A 52 -5.38 1.12 5.25
N ALA A 53 -6.65 0.94 4.88
CA ALA A 53 -7.09 0.77 3.50
C ALA A 53 -6.70 1.97 2.63
N ARG A 54 -6.87 3.20 3.11
CA ARG A 54 -6.43 4.41 2.40
C ARG A 54 -4.93 4.40 2.14
N ALA A 55 -4.11 4.02 3.12
CA ALA A 55 -2.67 3.94 2.96
C ALA A 55 -2.28 2.90 1.88
N ASN A 56 -2.94 1.74 1.90
CA ASN A 56 -2.74 0.68 0.91
C ASN A 56 -3.15 1.12 -0.51
N TYR A 57 -4.33 1.72 -0.68
CA TYR A 57 -4.78 2.19 -2.01
C TYR A 57 -3.86 3.29 -2.58
N ASN A 58 -3.40 4.22 -1.74
CA ASN A 58 -2.38 5.19 -2.18
C ASN A 58 -1.08 4.48 -2.59
N HIS A 59 -0.65 3.44 -1.89
CA HIS A 59 0.54 2.67 -2.27
C HIS A 59 0.38 2.01 -3.65
N GLN A 60 -0.77 1.38 -3.90
CA GLN A 60 -1.08 0.75 -5.20
C GLN A 60 -1.12 1.78 -6.33
N LEU A 61 -1.76 2.94 -6.12
CA LEU A 61 -1.77 4.04 -7.09
C LEU A 61 -0.36 4.56 -7.38
N GLY A 62 0.51 4.64 -6.37
CA GLY A 62 1.91 5.00 -6.55
C GLY A 62 2.68 4.00 -7.41
N TYR A 63 2.44 2.70 -7.21
CA TYR A 63 3.02 1.64 -8.02
C TYR A 63 2.56 1.72 -9.48
N LEU A 64 1.27 1.91 -9.73
CA LEU A 64 0.70 2.06 -11.07
C LEU A 64 1.29 3.27 -11.80
N LYS A 65 1.43 4.42 -11.13
CA LYS A 65 2.04 5.61 -11.72
C LYS A 65 3.50 5.40 -12.10
N ARG A 66 4.24 4.60 -11.33
CA ARG A 66 5.60 4.20 -11.71
C ARG A 66 5.62 3.33 -12.98
N GLN A 67 4.64 2.45 -13.16
CA GLN A 67 4.49 1.63 -14.39
C GLN A 67 4.13 2.49 -15.61
N GLN A 68 3.42 3.60 -15.40
CA GLN A 68 3.11 4.61 -16.43
C GLN A 68 4.25 5.66 -16.62
N ASP A 69 5.41 5.46 -15.98
CA ASP A 69 6.54 6.41 -15.91
C ASP A 69 6.20 7.82 -15.37
N ASP A 70 5.03 7.99 -14.73
CA ASP A 70 4.65 9.20 -14.00
C ASP A 70 5.26 9.19 -12.59
N ARG A 71 6.57 9.45 -12.53
CA ARG A 71 7.34 9.46 -11.28
C ARG A 71 6.85 10.52 -10.30
N LYS A 72 6.35 11.66 -10.80
CA LYS A 72 5.88 12.77 -9.95
C LYS A 72 4.64 12.36 -9.17
N MET A 73 3.65 11.77 -9.84
CA MET A 73 2.45 11.28 -9.15
C MET A 73 2.74 10.07 -8.29
N ALA A 74 3.67 9.20 -8.69
CA ALA A 74 4.12 8.08 -7.87
C ALA A 74 4.66 8.55 -6.50
N LEU A 75 5.50 9.59 -6.50
CA LEU A 75 6.02 10.19 -5.26
C LEU A 75 4.92 10.83 -4.41
N LYS A 76 3.96 11.52 -5.04
CA LYS A 76 2.82 12.11 -4.35
C LYS A 76 2.00 11.05 -3.60
N TYR A 77 1.70 9.94 -4.27
CA TYR A 77 0.96 8.83 -3.65
C TYR A 77 1.75 8.17 -2.52
N ARG A 78 3.05 7.97 -2.69
CA ARG A 78 3.93 7.48 -1.63
C ARG A 78 3.95 8.40 -0.41
N GLY A 79 3.99 9.73 -0.62
CA GLY A 79 3.91 10.72 0.45
C GLY A 79 2.62 10.60 1.26
N ARG A 80 1.47 10.42 0.59
CA ARG A 80 0.18 10.21 1.27
C ARG A 80 0.15 8.96 2.14
N THR A 81 0.71 7.85 1.64
CA THR A 81 0.82 6.61 2.43
C THR A 81 1.65 6.84 3.69
N LEU A 82 2.80 7.52 3.56
CA LEU A 82 3.67 7.83 4.71
C LEU A 82 2.96 8.73 5.72
N GLU A 83 2.28 9.77 5.27
CA GLU A 83 1.54 10.70 6.14
C GLU A 83 0.49 9.96 6.99
N ILE A 84 -0.24 9.02 6.40
CA ILE A 84 -1.22 8.21 7.12
C ILE A 84 -0.53 7.30 8.14
N SER A 85 0.55 6.61 7.74
CA SER A 85 1.31 5.74 8.63
C SER A 85 1.89 6.51 9.81
N GLU A 86 2.43 7.70 9.59
CA GLU A 86 2.94 8.58 10.65
C GLU A 86 1.84 9.02 11.60
N LYS A 87 0.69 9.48 11.09
CA LYS A 87 -0.45 9.87 11.92
C LYS A 87 -0.97 8.72 12.77
N THR A 88 -1.10 7.53 12.18
CA THR A 88 -1.53 6.32 12.89
C THR A 88 -0.52 5.90 13.95
N PHE A 89 0.78 5.91 13.61
CA PHE A 89 1.85 5.60 14.56
C PHE A 89 1.86 6.56 15.74
N VAL A 90 1.83 7.87 15.49
CA VAL A 90 1.78 8.91 16.53
C VAL A 90 0.53 8.75 17.42
N ARG A 91 -0.62 8.42 16.83
CA ARG A 91 -1.84 8.18 17.62
C ARG A 91 -1.69 6.97 18.56
N ILE A 92 -1.13 5.88 18.07
CA ILE A 92 -0.91 4.67 18.87
C ILE A 92 0.10 4.94 19.99
N THR A 93 1.20 5.65 19.70
CA THR A 93 2.20 5.98 20.73
C THR A 93 1.63 6.89 21.81
N LEU A 94 0.79 7.87 21.46
CA LEU A 94 0.10 8.71 22.44
C LEU A 94 -0.86 7.91 23.33
N ILE A 95 -1.65 6.99 22.75
CA ILE A 95 -2.53 6.10 23.51
C ILE A 95 -1.70 5.24 24.48
N TRP A 96 -0.61 4.65 23.99
CA TRP A 96 0.28 3.84 24.81
C TRP A 96 0.90 4.65 25.96
N LEU A 97 1.42 5.86 25.67
CA LEU A 97 1.99 6.77 26.67
C LEU A 97 0.94 7.14 27.74
N TYR A 98 -0.28 7.44 27.33
CA TYR A 98 -1.39 7.70 28.25
C TYR A 98 -1.62 6.52 29.19
N PHE A 99 -1.74 5.29 28.66
CA PHE A 99 -1.93 4.09 29.47
C PHE A 99 -0.75 3.80 30.40
N VAL A 100 0.49 4.01 29.96
CA VAL A 100 1.68 3.82 30.80
C VAL A 100 1.72 4.81 31.96
N GLN A 101 1.43 6.09 31.72
CA GLN A 101 1.40 7.12 32.76
C GLN A 101 0.28 6.90 33.77
N HIS A 102 -0.89 6.41 33.32
CA HIS A 102 -2.06 6.21 34.18
C HIS A 102 -2.14 4.80 34.79
N ARG A 103 -1.28 3.85 34.38
CA ARG A 103 -1.16 2.52 35.01
C ARG A 103 -0.64 2.55 36.45
N HIS A 104 0.06 3.61 36.84
CA HIS A 104 0.57 3.78 38.21
C HIS A 104 -0.46 4.37 39.19
N GLY A 105 -1.71 4.61 38.76
CA GLY A 105 -2.74 5.29 39.55
C GLY A 105 -3.93 4.45 40.03
N VAL A 106 -4.02 3.15 39.74
CA VAL A 106 -5.20 2.34 40.11
C VAL A 106 -4.80 1.05 40.85
N SER A 107 -4.36 1.22 42.10
CA SER A 107 -4.71 0.26 43.14
C SER A 107 -5.95 0.83 43.81
N GLN A 108 -7.11 0.28 43.45
CA GLN A 108 -8.34 0.10 44.26
C GLN A 108 -9.43 -0.32 43.25
N HIS A 109 -9.88 -1.57 43.35
CA HIS A 109 -11.03 -2.17 42.65
C HIS A 109 -10.78 -2.75 41.24
N GLY A 110 -10.13 -3.91 41.21
CA GLY A 110 -10.68 -5.14 40.60
C GLY A 110 -11.12 -5.19 39.12
N ARG A 111 -10.79 -4.21 38.27
CA ARG A 111 -11.06 -4.32 36.82
C ARG A 111 -9.82 -4.77 36.06
N VAL A 112 -9.85 -6.01 35.59
CA VAL A 112 -8.95 -6.54 34.56
C VAL A 112 -9.24 -5.74 33.28
N PHE A 113 -8.30 -4.89 32.87
CA PHE A 113 -8.38 -4.18 31.59
C PHE A 113 -7.68 -5.01 30.53
N GLU A 114 -8.44 -5.50 29.55
CA GLU A 114 -7.89 -6.16 28.37
C GLU A 114 -7.07 -5.17 27.54
N SER A 115 -5.87 -5.60 27.14
CA SER A 115 -4.96 -4.83 26.30
C SER A 115 -5.62 -4.54 24.93
N PRO A 116 -5.37 -3.38 24.31
CA PRO A 116 -5.80 -3.13 22.94
C PRO A 116 -5.20 -4.22 22.04
N GLN A 117 -6.04 -5.01 21.37
CA GLN A 117 -5.57 -5.99 20.39
C GLN A 117 -4.87 -5.24 19.25
N LEU A 118 -3.54 -5.29 19.28
CA LEU A 118 -2.69 -4.76 18.23
C LEU A 118 -2.60 -5.83 17.14
N PHE A 119 -3.27 -5.58 16.02
CA PHE A 119 -3.25 -6.39 14.80
C PHE A 119 -3.91 -7.77 14.92
N GLY A 120 -5.19 -7.85 14.54
CA GLY A 120 -5.79 -9.11 14.13
C GLY A 120 -5.17 -9.55 12.80
N THR A 121 -4.23 -10.49 12.83
CA THR A 121 -4.09 -11.42 11.71
C THR A 121 -5.16 -12.47 11.92
N ASP A 122 -6.24 -12.38 11.15
CA ASP A 122 -7.22 -13.45 11.02
C ASP A 122 -6.51 -14.71 10.51
N SER A 123 -6.10 -15.56 11.43
CA SER A 123 -5.85 -16.97 11.17
C SER A 123 -6.23 -17.75 12.42
N GLY A 124 -7.54 -18.04 12.50
CA GLY A 124 -8.19 -19.16 13.18
C GLY A 124 -7.68 -19.60 14.54
N HIS A 125 -8.54 -19.54 15.56
CA HIS A 125 -8.94 -20.70 16.36
C HIS A 125 -10.01 -20.23 17.37
N TRP A 126 -11.26 -20.61 17.12
CA TRP A 126 -12.36 -20.47 18.08
C TRP A 126 -12.45 -21.75 18.91
N THR A 127 -12.19 -21.66 20.22
CA THR A 127 -12.70 -22.51 21.32
C THR A 127 -12.21 -21.83 22.61
N ALA A 128 -12.97 -21.57 23.66
CA ALA A 128 -14.13 -22.28 24.18
C ALA A 128 -15.07 -21.32 24.92
N TRP A 129 -16.37 -21.61 24.87
CA TRP A 129 -17.32 -21.10 25.84
C TRP A 129 -17.04 -21.73 27.21
N SER A 130 -17.17 -20.90 28.24
CA SER A 130 -17.08 -21.24 29.66
C SER A 130 -18.12 -22.30 30.03
N THR A 131 -17.70 -23.14 30.98
CA THR A 131 -18.44 -24.13 31.74
C THR A 131 -19.68 -23.56 32.45
N ASP A 132 -20.60 -24.49 32.75
CA ASP A 132 -21.67 -24.38 33.76
C ASP A 132 -21.27 -23.60 35.03
#